data_AF-A0A524NAW7-F1
#
_entry.id   AF-A0A524NAW7-F1
#
_cell.length_a   1.000
_cell.length_b   1.000
_cell.length_c   1.000
_cell.angle_alpha   90.00
_cell.angle_beta   90.00
_cell.angle_gamma   90.00
#
_symmetry.space_group_name_H-M   'P 1'
#
loop_
_entity.id
_entity.type
_entity.pdbx_description
1 polymer ?
#
loop_
_entity_poly.entity_id
_entity_poly.type
_entity_poly.pdbx_seq_one_letter_code
_entity_poly.pdbx_strand_id
1 'polypeptide(L)'
;DDGPGGGGGEGAPQTSGVVAAVQAGEGSIGYADASQIGDLPAASVGVAGEFVAYSPEAAAKIVDSSERVAGVSGLDYTIVVNRTPDSADTYPIALVSYHIVCLQYDSQEKVDLVKAFMSYVGSDEGQAAAAAAAGSAPLSADVQAAVQKSIEQISLAS
;
A
#
# COMPACT_ATOMS: atom_id res chain seq x y z
N ASP A 1 -17.24 26.56 7.13
CA ASP A 1 -15.84 26.97 6.98
C ASP A 1 -15.35 26.27 5.72
N ASP A 2 -15.75 26.84 4.58
CA ASP A 2 -15.38 26.39 3.25
C ASP A 2 -14.01 27.01 2.95
N GLY A 3 -13.00 26.18 2.70
CA GLY A 3 -11.62 26.61 2.49
C GLY A 3 -11.47 27.69 1.40
N PRO A 4 -10.30 28.35 1.31
CA PRO A 4 -10.14 29.53 0.48
C PRO A 4 -10.10 29.14 -1.01
N GLY A 5 -11.28 29.13 -1.63
CA GLY A 5 -11.50 28.85 -3.05
C GLY A 5 -12.94 28.40 -3.26
N GLY A 6 -13.83 29.34 -3.61
CA GLY A 6 -15.27 29.11 -3.77
C GLY A 6 -15.68 28.23 -4.97
N GLY A 7 -15.03 27.09 -5.17
CA GLY A 7 -15.41 26.04 -6.12
C GLY A 7 -15.52 24.72 -5.37
N GLY A 8 -16.74 24.15 -5.29
CA GLY A 8 -16.92 22.80 -4.78
C GLY A 8 -16.13 21.81 -5.64
N GLY A 9 -15.49 20.82 -5.00
CA GLY A 9 -14.77 19.77 -5.73
C GLY A 9 -15.70 18.99 -6.65
N GLU A 10 -15.20 18.64 -7.83
CA GLU A 10 -15.93 17.78 -8.77
C GLU A 10 -15.65 16.31 -8.43
N GLY A 11 -16.71 15.57 -8.08
CA GLY A 11 -16.63 14.13 -7.87
C GLY A 11 -16.78 13.37 -9.18
N ALA A 12 -15.97 12.34 -9.38
CA ALA A 12 -16.06 11.47 -10.56
C ALA A 12 -16.06 9.99 -10.16
N PRO A 13 -16.71 9.11 -10.95
CA PRO A 13 -16.81 7.70 -10.60
C PRO A 13 -15.48 6.98 -10.80
N GLN A 14 -14.98 6.35 -9.73
CA GLN A 14 -13.78 5.51 -9.73
C GLN A 14 -12.51 6.26 -10.19
N THR A 15 -11.37 5.56 -10.19
CA THR A 15 -10.08 6.14 -10.58
C THR A 15 -10.10 6.71 -12.00
N SER A 16 -10.66 5.99 -12.96
CA SER A 16 -10.73 6.42 -14.36
C SER A 16 -11.56 7.69 -14.55
N GLY A 17 -12.64 7.85 -13.78
CA GLY A 17 -13.45 9.07 -13.83
C GLY A 17 -12.68 10.27 -13.28
N VAL A 18 -11.94 10.10 -12.18
CA VAL A 18 -11.12 11.17 -11.60
C VAL A 18 -10.01 11.58 -12.57
N VAL A 19 -9.33 10.61 -13.19
CA VAL A 19 -8.30 10.86 -14.21
C VAL A 19 -8.87 11.65 -15.40
N ALA A 20 -10.04 11.26 -15.90
CA ALA A 20 -10.70 11.95 -17.00
C ALA A 20 -11.10 13.39 -16.65
N ALA A 21 -11.63 13.61 -15.43
CA ALA A 21 -11.99 14.94 -14.95
C ALA A 21 -10.76 15.85 -14.82
N VAL A 22 -9.64 15.32 -14.31
CA VAL A 22 -8.37 16.05 -14.19
C VAL A 22 -7.82 16.42 -15.58
N GLN A 23 -7.85 15.50 -16.55
CA GLN A 23 -7.40 15.79 -17.90
C GLN A 23 -8.25 16.86 -18.61
N ALA A 24 -9.54 16.92 -18.32
CA ALA A 24 -10.46 17.89 -18.94
C ALA A 24 -10.37 19.29 -18.31
N GLY A 25 -9.95 19.39 -17.05
CA GLY A 25 -9.91 20.65 -16.30
C GLY A 25 -8.52 21.28 -16.28
N GLU A 26 -8.35 22.42 -16.95
CA GLU A 26 -7.12 23.22 -16.84
C GLU A 26 -6.91 23.69 -15.40
N GLY A 27 -5.71 23.46 -14.85
CA GLY A 27 -5.36 23.83 -13.48
C GLY A 27 -6.00 22.95 -12.40
N SER A 28 -6.64 21.84 -12.77
CA SER A 28 -7.22 20.90 -11.81
C SER A 28 -6.15 20.05 -11.11
N ILE A 29 -6.49 19.59 -9.89
CA ILE A 29 -5.72 18.61 -9.13
C ILE A 29 -6.67 17.55 -8.59
N GLY A 30 -6.24 16.29 -8.58
CA GLY A 30 -7.02 15.16 -8.08
C GLY A 30 -6.15 14.13 -7.38
N TYR A 31 -6.79 13.11 -6.83
CA TYR A 31 -6.13 11.92 -6.29
C TYR A 31 -6.60 10.70 -7.08
N ALA A 32 -5.67 9.88 -7.53
CA ALA A 32 -5.94 8.70 -8.33
C ALA A 32 -4.91 7.62 -7.99
N ASP A 33 -5.26 6.37 -8.25
CA ASP A 33 -4.31 5.27 -8.15
C ASP A 33 -3.19 5.47 -9.17
N ALA A 34 -1.94 5.42 -8.70
CA ALA A 34 -0.77 5.71 -9.51
C ALA A 34 -0.61 4.76 -10.71
N SER A 35 -1.14 3.53 -10.63
CA SER A 35 -1.14 2.60 -11.77
C SER A 35 -2.09 3.00 -12.90
N GLN A 36 -3.00 3.96 -12.66
CA GLN A 36 -4.06 4.34 -13.60
C GLN A 36 -3.97 5.80 -14.06
N ILE A 37 -3.00 6.59 -13.59
CA ILE A 37 -2.85 7.99 -14.01
C ILE A 37 -2.34 8.15 -15.44
N GLY A 38 -1.80 7.09 -16.05
CA GLY A 38 -1.22 7.12 -17.39
C GLY A 38 -0.06 8.10 -17.47
N ASP A 39 -0.14 9.05 -18.39
CA ASP A 39 0.88 10.08 -18.60
C ASP A 39 0.70 11.34 -17.72
N LEU A 40 -0.33 11.38 -16.87
CA LEU A 40 -0.49 12.50 -15.94
C LEU A 40 0.66 12.49 -14.92
N PRO A 41 1.29 13.65 -14.64
CA PRO A 41 2.34 13.71 -13.64
C PRO A 41 1.77 13.56 -12.23
N ALA A 42 2.40 12.74 -11.42
CA ALA A 42 2.18 12.72 -9.97
C ALA A 42 2.90 13.93 -9.31
N ALA A 43 2.28 14.51 -8.28
CA ALA A 43 2.89 15.60 -7.52
C ALA A 43 4.13 15.10 -6.74
N SER A 44 5.14 15.96 -6.61
CA SER A 44 6.18 15.77 -5.60
C SER A 44 5.68 16.30 -4.26
N VAL A 45 5.89 15.56 -3.18
CA VAL A 45 5.32 15.89 -1.86
C VAL A 45 6.42 16.35 -0.91
N GLY A 46 6.12 17.39 -0.12
CA GLY A 46 7.04 17.96 0.86
C GLY A 46 7.34 16.99 2.00
N VAL A 47 8.60 16.62 2.17
CA VAL A 47 9.11 15.70 3.22
C VAL A 47 10.46 16.22 3.68
N ALA A 48 10.66 16.35 5.00
CA ALA A 48 11.94 16.77 5.58
C ALA A 48 12.54 18.08 4.98
N GLY A 49 11.69 18.99 4.47
CA GLY A 49 12.13 20.23 3.82
C GLY A 49 12.49 20.11 2.33
N GLU A 50 12.38 18.92 1.75
CA GLU A 50 12.57 18.63 0.32
C GLU A 50 11.26 18.19 -0.33
N PHE A 51 11.25 18.07 -1.66
CA PHE A 51 10.10 17.54 -2.41
C PHE A 51 10.45 16.18 -3.01
N VAL A 52 9.74 15.14 -2.56
CA VAL A 52 9.97 13.76 -2.98
C VAL A 52 9.04 13.43 -4.12
N ALA A 53 9.61 13.04 -5.26
CA ALA A 53 8.83 12.55 -6.40
C ALA A 53 8.24 11.17 -6.11
N TYR A 54 7.04 10.91 -6.63
CA TYR A 54 6.45 9.59 -6.55
C TYR A 54 7.31 8.55 -7.30
N SER A 55 7.55 7.41 -6.66
CA SER A 55 7.99 6.16 -7.27
C SER A 55 7.49 4.98 -6.43
N PRO A 56 7.28 3.79 -7.03
CA PRO A 56 6.97 2.58 -6.26
C PRO A 56 8.00 2.30 -5.16
N GLU A 57 9.28 2.53 -5.42
CA GLU A 57 10.38 2.29 -4.47
C GLU A 57 10.34 3.26 -3.29
N ALA A 58 10.07 4.55 -3.54
CA ALA A 58 9.91 5.53 -2.47
C ALA A 58 8.63 5.28 -1.64
N ALA A 59 7.56 4.80 -2.27
CA ALA A 59 6.32 4.44 -1.58
C ALA A 59 6.47 3.16 -0.74
N ALA A 60 7.26 2.18 -1.19
CA ALA A 60 7.52 0.93 -0.45
C ALA A 60 8.09 1.18 0.96
N LYS A 61 8.98 2.17 1.08
CA LYS A 61 9.64 2.55 2.34
C LYS A 61 8.68 3.08 3.40
N ILE A 62 7.44 3.40 3.05
CA ILE A 62 6.43 3.79 4.03
C ILE A 62 6.21 2.68 5.05
N VAL A 63 6.22 1.41 4.61
CA VAL A 63 5.96 0.27 5.50
C VAL A 63 7.13 0.09 6.46
N ASP A 64 8.36 0.22 5.97
CA ASP A 64 9.59 0.10 6.76
C ASP A 64 9.75 1.23 7.78
N SER A 65 9.35 2.44 7.41
CA SER A 65 9.43 3.63 8.26
C SER A 65 8.22 3.80 9.20
N SER A 66 7.26 2.87 9.17
CA SER A 66 6.06 2.91 10.00
C SER A 66 6.21 2.13 11.30
N GLU A 67 5.65 2.65 12.38
CA GLU A 67 5.67 1.99 13.67
C GLU A 67 4.68 0.82 13.70
N ARG A 68 5.09 -0.31 14.29
CA ARG A 68 4.17 -1.42 14.58
C ARG A 68 3.20 -0.99 15.68
N VAL A 69 1.91 -1.33 15.52
CA VAL A 69 0.90 -1.07 16.55
C VAL A 69 1.26 -1.85 17.82
N ALA A 70 1.26 -1.19 18.97
CA ALA A 70 1.54 -1.82 20.26
C ALA A 70 0.34 -2.67 20.73
N GLY A 71 0.63 -3.75 21.48
CA GLY A 71 -0.39 -4.58 22.11
C GLY A 71 -1.11 -5.57 21.19
N VAL A 72 -0.69 -5.67 19.92
CA VAL A 72 -1.14 -6.74 19.00
C VAL A 72 -0.22 -7.95 19.08
N SER A 73 -0.70 -9.10 18.57
CA SER A 73 0.13 -10.30 18.53
C SER A 73 1.35 -10.08 17.62
N GLY A 74 2.48 -10.76 17.90
CA GLY A 74 3.64 -10.69 17.01
C GLY A 74 3.37 -11.20 15.58
N LEU A 75 2.29 -11.95 15.39
CA LEU A 75 1.83 -12.48 14.11
C LEU A 75 0.98 -11.47 13.31
N ASP A 76 0.56 -10.39 13.95
CA ASP A 76 -0.21 -9.30 13.35
C ASP A 76 0.74 -8.18 12.90
N TYR A 77 0.93 -8.03 11.59
CA TYR A 77 1.77 -6.99 11.00
C TYR A 77 1.07 -5.62 10.87
N THR A 78 0.18 -5.26 11.79
CA THR A 78 -0.45 -3.93 11.73
C THR A 78 0.57 -2.82 12.04
N ILE A 79 0.58 -1.80 11.19
CA ILE A 79 1.40 -0.59 11.34
C ILE A 79 0.53 0.67 11.48
N VAL A 80 1.05 1.66 12.20
CA VAL A 80 0.60 3.05 12.08
C VAL A 80 1.35 3.67 10.90
N VAL A 81 0.67 3.83 9.77
CA VAL A 81 1.28 4.39 8.56
C VAL A 81 1.91 5.75 8.88
N ASN A 82 3.23 5.84 8.67
CA ASN A 82 4.00 7.05 8.85
C ASN A 82 3.64 8.06 7.76
N ARG A 83 2.83 9.06 8.11
CA ARG A 83 2.39 10.11 7.16
C ARG A 83 3.36 11.29 7.08
N THR A 84 4.37 11.31 7.93
CA THR A 84 5.36 12.40 8.05
C THR A 84 6.75 11.80 8.17
N PRO A 85 7.23 11.07 7.14
CA PRO A 85 8.58 10.53 7.15
C PRO A 85 9.61 11.65 7.29
N ASP A 86 10.71 11.38 7.98
CA ASP A 86 11.80 12.35 8.19
C ASP A 86 12.91 12.24 7.12
N SER A 87 12.71 11.38 6.12
CA SER A 87 13.68 11.11 5.06
C SER A 87 13.11 11.43 3.68
N ALA A 88 13.84 12.22 2.90
CA ALA A 88 13.49 12.62 1.54
C ALA A 88 13.57 11.48 0.50
N ASP A 89 13.79 10.24 0.94
CA ASP A 89 13.76 9.06 0.09
C ASP A 89 12.45 8.26 0.19
N THR A 90 11.51 8.71 1.03
CA THR A 90 10.22 8.07 1.31
C THR A 90 9.08 8.95 0.84
N TYR A 91 8.23 8.42 -0.05
CA TYR A 91 7.06 9.13 -0.54
C TYR A 91 5.89 8.93 0.44
N PRO A 92 5.28 10.00 0.99
CA PRO A 92 4.43 9.92 2.17
C PRO A 92 2.97 9.52 1.86
N ILE A 93 2.61 9.39 0.58
CA ILE A 93 1.25 9.02 0.15
C ILE A 93 1.28 7.62 -0.45
N ALA A 94 0.90 6.65 0.38
CA ALA A 94 0.80 5.25 -0.01
C ALA A 94 -0.39 4.58 0.68
N LEU A 95 -1.01 3.63 -0.01
CA LEU A 95 -2.05 2.78 0.53
C LEU A 95 -1.44 1.45 0.95
N VAL A 96 -1.62 1.07 2.22
CA VAL A 96 -1.20 -0.24 2.72
C VAL A 96 -2.41 -1.16 2.74
N SER A 97 -2.34 -2.22 1.93
CA SER A 97 -3.37 -3.26 1.86
C SER A 97 -2.96 -4.48 2.69
N TYR A 98 -3.91 -5.06 3.41
CA TYR A 98 -3.69 -6.22 4.28
C TYR A 98 -4.45 -7.44 3.79
N HIS A 99 -3.80 -8.60 3.85
CA HIS A 99 -4.48 -9.89 3.85
C HIS A 99 -4.72 -10.32 5.29
N ILE A 100 -5.99 -10.50 5.65
CA ILE A 100 -6.39 -11.01 6.97
C ILE A 100 -6.73 -12.48 6.81
N VAL A 101 -6.05 -13.33 7.59
CA VAL A 101 -6.22 -14.79 7.58
C VAL A 101 -6.49 -15.31 8.99
N CYS A 102 -7.11 -16.48 9.07
CA CYS A 102 -7.29 -17.17 10.35
C CYS A 102 -5.97 -17.88 10.72
N LEU A 103 -5.64 -17.95 12.02
CA LEU A 103 -4.54 -18.80 12.49
C LEU A 103 -4.93 -20.30 12.48
N GLN A 104 -6.22 -20.59 12.57
CA GLN A 104 -6.73 -21.95 12.63
C GLN A 104 -7.83 -22.17 11.61
N TYR A 105 -7.80 -23.33 10.95
CA TYR A 105 -8.80 -23.77 9.99
C TYR A 105 -9.34 -25.16 10.35
N ASP A 106 -10.54 -25.48 9.90
CA ASP A 106 -11.28 -26.73 10.17
C ASP A 106 -10.81 -27.95 9.35
N SER A 107 -9.99 -27.74 8.31
CA SER A 107 -9.41 -28.82 7.52
C SER A 107 -7.95 -28.56 7.14
N GLN A 108 -7.17 -29.64 7.05
CA GLN A 108 -5.76 -29.55 6.65
C GLN A 108 -5.61 -29.02 5.23
N GLU A 109 -6.54 -29.38 4.34
CA GLU A 109 -6.57 -28.86 2.97
C GLU A 109 -6.63 -27.32 2.93
N LYS A 110 -7.45 -26.70 3.79
CA LYS A 110 -7.53 -25.23 3.87
C LYS A 110 -6.25 -24.63 4.44
N VAL A 111 -5.64 -25.27 5.45
CA VAL A 111 -4.35 -24.86 6.00
C VAL A 111 -3.30 -24.82 4.90
N ASP A 112 -3.18 -25.92 4.15
CA ASP A 112 -2.18 -26.06 3.09
C ASP A 112 -2.42 -25.04 1.97
N LEU A 113 -3.68 -24.83 1.55
CA LEU A 113 -4.04 -23.87 0.52
C LEU A 113 -3.74 -22.42 0.94
N VAL A 114 -4.12 -22.01 2.15
CA VAL A 114 -3.89 -20.65 2.65
C VAL A 114 -2.40 -20.40 2.80
N LYS A 115 -1.64 -21.36 3.35
CA LYS A 115 -0.18 -21.24 3.48
C LYS A 115 0.48 -21.12 2.11
N ALA A 116 0.11 -21.96 1.15
CA ALA A 116 0.66 -21.91 -0.20
C ALA A 116 0.38 -20.56 -0.89
N PHE A 117 -0.88 -20.11 -0.85
CA PHE A 117 -1.27 -18.85 -1.49
C PHE A 117 -0.61 -17.63 -0.83
N MET A 118 -0.63 -17.54 0.51
CA MET A 118 0.00 -16.42 1.22
C MET A 118 1.53 -16.44 1.09
N SER A 119 2.16 -17.61 1.04
CA SER A 119 3.62 -17.71 0.80
C SER A 119 3.96 -17.21 -0.60
N TYR A 120 3.15 -17.54 -1.61
CA TYR A 120 3.32 -16.98 -2.95
C TYR A 120 3.15 -15.45 -2.96
N VAL A 121 2.05 -14.94 -2.38
CA VAL A 121 1.78 -13.49 -2.30
C VAL A 121 2.94 -12.72 -1.64
N GLY A 122 3.52 -13.26 -0.56
CA GLY A 122 4.63 -12.66 0.16
C GLY A 122 6.02 -12.88 -0.46
N SER A 123 6.14 -13.73 -1.49
CA SER A 123 7.42 -14.04 -2.14
C SER A 123 7.83 -12.97 -3.15
N ASP A 124 9.11 -12.95 -3.52
CA ASP A 124 9.63 -12.08 -4.59
C ASP A 124 8.86 -12.26 -5.91
N GLU A 125 8.46 -13.49 -6.26
CA GLU A 125 7.70 -13.78 -7.47
C GLU A 125 6.29 -13.16 -7.42
N GLY A 126 5.58 -13.35 -6.30
CA GLY A 126 4.24 -12.78 -6.11
C GLY A 126 4.25 -11.25 -6.05
N GLN A 127 5.25 -10.67 -5.37
CA GLN A 127 5.46 -9.22 -5.31
C GLN A 127 5.77 -8.64 -6.69
N ALA A 128 6.62 -9.29 -7.49
CA ALA A 128 6.90 -8.89 -8.86
C ALA A 128 5.66 -8.97 -9.75
N ALA A 129 4.84 -10.02 -9.60
CA ALA A 129 3.58 -10.16 -10.32
C ALA A 129 2.59 -9.03 -9.95
N ALA A 130 2.48 -8.68 -8.67
CA ALA A 130 1.63 -7.57 -8.21
C ALA A 130 2.13 -6.21 -8.72
N ALA A 131 3.44 -5.99 -8.73
CA ALA A 131 4.06 -4.79 -9.29
C ALA A 131 3.74 -4.66 -10.79
N ALA A 132 3.92 -5.73 -11.56
CA ALA A 132 3.65 -5.73 -13.00
C ALA A 132 2.17 -5.53 -13.34
N ALA A 133 1.26 -6.13 -12.57
CA ALA A 133 -0.17 -6.10 -12.86
C ALA A 133 -0.88 -4.83 -12.37
N ALA A 134 -0.42 -4.26 -11.24
CA ALA A 134 -1.13 -3.21 -10.52
C ALA A 134 -0.24 -2.08 -10.02
N GLY A 135 1.04 -2.03 -10.40
CA GLY A 135 1.98 -1.00 -9.93
C GLY A 135 2.24 -1.05 -8.41
N SER A 136 1.99 -2.20 -7.78
CA SER A 136 2.19 -2.37 -6.34
C SER A 136 3.66 -2.19 -5.96
N ALA A 137 3.91 -1.37 -4.93
CA ALA A 137 5.22 -1.21 -4.34
C ALA A 137 5.64 -2.52 -3.62
N PRO A 138 6.83 -3.07 -3.91
CA PRO A 138 7.23 -4.35 -3.33
C PRO A 138 7.55 -4.23 -1.84
N LEU A 139 7.23 -5.27 -1.07
CA LEU A 139 7.62 -5.38 0.34
C LEU A 139 9.14 -5.57 0.49
N SER A 140 9.73 -4.95 1.52
CA SER A 140 11.12 -5.18 1.89
C SER A 140 11.35 -6.62 2.38
N ALA A 141 12.60 -7.08 2.30
CA ALA A 141 12.97 -8.43 2.76
C ALA A 141 12.62 -8.67 4.25
N ASP A 142 12.75 -7.64 5.09
CA ASP A 142 12.43 -7.73 6.51
C ASP A 142 10.93 -7.88 6.74
N VAL A 143 10.10 -7.14 5.98
CA VAL A 143 8.65 -7.28 6.03
C VAL A 143 8.22 -8.64 5.51
N GLN A 144 8.77 -9.10 4.38
CA GLN A 144 8.49 -10.43 3.83
C GLN A 144 8.84 -11.54 4.85
N ALA A 145 9.98 -11.44 5.52
CA ALA A 145 10.39 -12.40 6.55
C ALA A 145 9.45 -12.39 7.76
N ALA A 146 8.95 -11.23 8.17
CA ALA A 146 7.96 -11.12 9.24
C ALA A 146 6.61 -11.75 8.85
N VAL A 147 6.16 -11.50 7.62
CA VAL A 147 4.94 -12.12 7.06
C VAL A 147 5.07 -13.63 6.98
N GLN A 148 6.21 -14.14 6.53
CA GLN A 148 6.50 -15.58 6.45
C GLN A 148 6.38 -16.27 7.81
N LYS A 149 6.90 -15.65 8.88
CA LYS A 149 6.75 -16.16 10.25
C LYS A 149 5.28 -16.28 10.67
N SER A 150 4.44 -15.31 10.29
CA SER A 150 2.99 -15.38 10.56
C SER A 150 2.32 -16.51 9.81
N ILE A 151 2.67 -16.71 8.53
CA ILE A 151 2.12 -17.78 7.68
C ILE A 151 2.46 -19.16 8.26
N GLU A 152 3.67 -19.32 8.81
CA GLU A 152 4.11 -20.58 9.40
C GLU A 152 3.26 -21.03 10.60
N GLN A 153 2.67 -20.08 11.34
CA GLN A 153 1.82 -20.36 12.51
C GLN A 153 0.40 -20.82 12.15
N ILE A 154 0.00 -20.76 10.87
CA ILE A 154 -1.31 -21.25 10.45
C ILE A 154 -1.38 -22.78 10.61
N SER A 155 -2.43 -23.26 11.30
CA SER A 155 -2.58 -24.67 11.69
C SER A 155 -4.02 -25.19 11.54
N LEU A 156 -4.17 -26.51 11.67
CA LEU A 156 -5.48 -27.13 11.87
C LEU A 156 -6.01 -26.75 13.26
N ALA A 157 -7.31 -26.48 13.36
CA ALA A 157 -7.98 -26.29 14.64
C ALA A 157 -7.92 -27.59 15.45
N SER A 158 -7.65 -27.46 16.76
CA SER A 158 -7.65 -28.58 17.70
C SER A 158 -9.05 -28.95 18.16
#